data_AF-A0A7W7M2Q1-F1
#
_entry.id   AF-A0A7W7M2Q1-F1
#
_cell.length_a   1.000
_cell.length_b   1.000
_cell.length_c   1.000
_cell.angle_alpha   90.00
_cell.angle_beta   90.00
_cell.angle_gamma   90.00
#
_symmetry.space_group_name_H-M   'P 1'
#
loop_
_entity.id
_entity.type
_entity.pdbx_description
1 polymer ?
#
loop_
_entity_poly.entity_id
_entity_poly.type
_entity_poly.pdbx_seq_one_letter_code
_entity_poly.pdbx_strand_id
1 'polypeptide(L)'
;MPADPPSAQPHGFWRLPSDDGRRRHLAVITGGEAGQTMLFLDDGGWRVLALFEDALAGRAAARTLDALLQSVGYLRMGGEDVLDGADTARPGVEWVGYDQVPEEQDVVDQHQPEPRARLWVLPSTDGRTVGLKLPGHPRWDDAVAQFVDVAAARAAVRAVDELVGAAGRR
;
A
#
# COMPACT_ATOMS: atom_id res chain seq x y z
N MET A 1 -6.94 37.76 -10.80
CA MET A 1 -6.92 36.95 -9.56
C MET A 1 -5.80 35.94 -9.74
N PRO A 2 -4.69 35.99 -8.99
CA PRO A 2 -3.80 34.85 -8.95
C PRO A 2 -4.58 33.70 -8.31
N ALA A 3 -4.63 32.54 -8.97
CA ALA A 3 -5.15 31.33 -8.34
C ALA A 3 -4.29 31.03 -7.12
N ASP A 4 -4.92 30.75 -5.97
CA ASP A 4 -4.19 30.24 -4.82
C ASP A 4 -3.34 29.03 -5.26
N PRO A 5 -2.09 28.89 -4.80
CA PRO A 5 -1.29 27.71 -5.12
C PRO A 5 -2.08 26.48 -4.65
N PRO A 6 -2.15 25.39 -5.46
CA PRO A 6 -2.86 24.19 -5.06
C PRO A 6 -2.27 23.70 -3.74
N SER A 7 -3.08 23.77 -2.67
CA SER A 7 -2.66 23.32 -1.35
C SER A 7 -2.46 21.82 -1.39
N ALA A 8 -1.28 21.37 -0.95
CA ALA A 8 -1.02 19.95 -0.81
C ALA A 8 -1.90 19.40 0.34
N GLN A 9 -2.82 18.49 0.01
CA GLN A 9 -3.71 17.86 0.97
C GLN A 9 -3.23 16.42 1.25
N PRO A 10 -2.68 16.13 2.44
CA PRO A 10 -2.35 14.77 2.83
C PRO A 10 -3.62 13.97 3.14
N HIS A 11 -3.69 12.74 2.63
CA HIS A 11 -4.72 11.75 2.95
C HIS A 11 -4.19 10.65 3.87
N GLY A 12 -2.88 10.43 3.87
CA GLY A 12 -2.18 9.53 4.78
C GLY A 12 -0.70 9.90 4.85
N PHE A 13 -0.11 9.75 6.03
CA PHE A 13 1.27 10.17 6.29
C PHE A 13 1.88 9.31 7.39
N TRP A 14 2.79 8.42 7.02
CA TRP A 14 3.37 7.42 7.91
C TRP A 14 4.87 7.62 8.02
N ARG A 15 5.36 7.72 9.25
CA ARG A 15 6.81 7.75 9.53
C ARG A 15 7.38 6.34 9.46
N LEU A 16 8.37 6.15 8.61
CA LEU A 16 9.09 4.90 8.49
C LEU A 16 10.14 4.78 9.61
N PRO A 17 10.44 3.56 10.09
CA PRO A 17 11.61 3.30 10.92
C PRO A 17 12.90 3.75 10.22
N SER A 18 13.87 4.23 11.00
CA SER A 18 15.20 4.60 10.53
C SER A 18 16.19 4.41 11.66
N ASP A 19 17.27 3.68 11.37
CA ASP A 19 18.35 3.38 12.32
C ASP A 19 19.37 4.52 12.42
N ASP A 20 19.40 5.40 11.42
CA ASP A 20 20.35 6.52 11.29
C ASP A 20 19.73 7.88 11.61
N GLY A 21 18.51 7.90 12.14
CA GLY A 21 17.79 9.11 12.53
C GLY A 21 17.29 9.96 11.37
N ARG A 22 17.43 9.52 10.11
CA ARG A 22 16.84 10.19 8.96
C ARG A 22 15.32 10.14 9.02
N ARG A 23 14.69 11.27 8.72
CA ARG A 23 13.24 11.35 8.58
C ARG A 23 12.83 10.70 7.26
N ARG A 24 12.21 9.53 7.35
CA ARG A 24 11.67 8.80 6.21
C ARG A 24 10.15 8.74 6.32
N HIS A 25 9.44 9.00 5.23
CA HIS A 25 7.98 9.04 5.23
C HIS A 25 7.38 8.40 3.98
N LEU A 26 6.32 7.63 4.17
CA LEU A 26 5.39 7.26 3.11
C LEU A 26 4.18 8.17 3.22
N ALA A 27 3.66 8.71 2.12
CA ALA A 27 2.53 9.61 2.15
C ALA A 27 1.62 9.47 0.93
N VAL A 28 0.31 9.61 1.12
CA VAL A 28 -0.65 9.82 0.04
C VAL A 28 -1.07 11.28 0.07
N ILE A 29 -0.79 12.02 -1.01
CA ILE A 29 -1.02 13.46 -1.08
C ILE A 29 -1.74 13.81 -2.38
N THR A 30 -2.78 14.65 -2.30
CA THR A 30 -3.29 15.39 -3.46
C THR A 30 -2.59 16.73 -3.56
N GLY A 31 -2.03 17.07 -4.71
CA GLY A 31 -1.40 18.37 -4.89
C GLY A 31 -0.83 18.57 -6.29
N GLY A 32 -0.06 19.65 -6.44
CA GLY A 32 0.48 20.09 -7.73
C GLY A 32 -0.58 20.78 -8.60
N GLU A 33 -0.13 21.38 -9.70
CA GLU A 33 -0.98 22.16 -10.61
C GLU A 33 -2.13 21.33 -11.21
N ALA A 34 -1.92 20.03 -11.37
CA ALA A 34 -2.93 19.10 -11.88
C ALA A 34 -3.91 18.59 -10.80
N GLY A 35 -3.70 18.92 -9.51
CA GLY A 35 -4.53 18.40 -8.41
C GLY A 35 -4.54 16.87 -8.32
N GLN A 36 -3.45 16.22 -8.71
CA GLN A 36 -3.37 14.77 -8.80
C GLN A 36 -3.05 14.14 -7.45
N THR A 37 -3.63 12.96 -7.20
CA THR A 37 -3.35 12.18 -5.99
C THR A 37 -2.25 11.16 -6.27
N MET A 38 -1.22 11.18 -5.44
CA MET A 38 -0.01 10.37 -5.63
C MET A 38 0.43 9.73 -4.31
N LEU A 39 1.06 8.56 -4.42
CA LEU A 39 1.83 7.94 -3.35
C LEU A 39 3.26 8.46 -3.43
N PHE A 40 3.80 8.92 -2.31
CA PHE A 40 5.12 9.48 -2.20
C PHE A 40 5.96 8.73 -1.17
N LEU A 41 7.27 8.69 -1.43
CA LEU A 41 8.27 8.32 -0.45
C LEU A 41 9.26 9.47 -0.28
N ASP A 42 9.53 9.84 0.97
CA ASP A 42 10.65 10.67 1.37
C ASP A 42 11.73 9.78 2.00
N ASP A 43 12.87 9.67 1.34
CA ASP A 43 14.06 8.95 1.83
C ASP A 43 15.33 9.73 1.54
N GLY A 44 15.39 10.95 2.06
CA GLY A 44 16.39 11.96 1.69
C GLY A 44 15.96 12.83 0.50
N GLY A 45 14.66 12.84 0.20
CA GLY A 45 14.06 13.55 -0.92
C GLY A 45 12.72 12.93 -1.32
N TRP A 46 11.75 13.79 -1.63
CA TRP A 46 10.41 13.37 -2.07
C TRP A 46 10.45 12.82 -3.49
N ARG A 47 9.93 11.60 -3.67
CA ARG A 47 9.68 11.00 -4.98
C ARG A 47 8.29 10.42 -5.09
N VAL A 48 7.71 10.53 -6.28
CA VAL A 48 6.44 9.88 -6.62
C VAL A 48 6.70 8.39 -6.81
N LEU A 49 5.86 7.56 -6.19
CA LEU A 49 5.87 6.11 -6.34
C LEU A 49 4.74 5.63 -7.25
N ALA A 50 3.54 6.17 -7.06
CA ALA A 50 2.36 5.77 -7.81
C ALA A 50 1.42 6.95 -8.02
N LEU A 51 0.63 6.87 -9.10
CA LEU A 51 -0.46 7.79 -9.38
C LEU A 51 -1.78 7.06 -9.14
N PHE A 52 -2.65 7.64 -8.33
CA PHE A 52 -3.98 7.11 -8.09
C PHE A 52 -4.92 7.51 -9.23
N GLU A 53 -5.92 6.66 -9.49
CA GLU A 53 -6.99 6.92 -10.45
C GLU A 53 -7.70 8.25 -10.15
N ASP A 54 -8.05 8.45 -8.89
CA ASP A 54 -8.67 9.67 -8.38
C ASP A 54 -8.34 9.90 -6.89
N ALA A 55 -8.78 11.04 -6.35
CA ALA A 55 -8.57 11.38 -4.95
C ALA A 55 -9.33 10.47 -3.97
N LEU A 56 -10.43 9.84 -4.39
CA LEU A 56 -11.17 8.90 -3.57
C LEU A 56 -10.40 7.58 -3.43
N ALA A 57 -9.75 7.12 -4.49
CA ALA A 57 -8.88 5.96 -4.53
C ALA A 57 -7.67 6.16 -3.60
N GLY A 58 -7.03 7.33 -3.66
CA GLY A 58 -5.95 7.68 -2.73
C GLY A 58 -6.40 7.69 -1.27
N ARG A 59 -7.56 8.28 -0.96
CA ARG A 59 -8.13 8.25 0.40
C ARG A 59 -8.45 6.84 0.87
N ALA A 60 -8.98 6.00 -0.01
CA ALA A 60 -9.28 4.61 0.33
C ALA A 60 -8.02 3.82 0.60
N ALA A 61 -7.00 3.92 -0.25
CA ALA A 61 -5.72 3.28 -0.03
C ALA A 61 -5.07 3.73 1.29
N ALA A 62 -5.14 5.03 1.62
CA ALA A 62 -4.64 5.54 2.89
C ALA A 62 -5.39 4.93 4.09
N ARG A 63 -6.73 4.90 4.06
CA ARG A 63 -7.53 4.26 5.10
C ARG A 63 -7.28 2.75 5.20
N THR A 64 -7.09 2.07 4.07
CA THR A 64 -6.77 0.64 4.05
C THR A 64 -5.41 0.37 4.68
N LEU A 65 -4.40 1.21 4.41
CA LEU A 65 -3.10 1.08 5.07
C LEU A 65 -3.20 1.40 6.56
N ASP A 66 -3.93 2.44 6.97
CA ASP A 66 -4.18 2.71 8.39
C ASP A 66 -4.88 1.53 9.09
N ALA A 67 -5.89 0.97 8.45
CA ALA A 67 -6.61 -0.20 8.98
C ALA A 67 -5.67 -1.41 9.08
N LEU A 68 -4.84 -1.65 8.06
CA LEU A 68 -3.81 -2.69 8.08
C LEU A 68 -2.88 -2.48 9.27
N LEU A 69 -2.29 -1.29 9.46
CA LEU A 69 -1.36 -1.00 10.57
C LEU A 69 -1.98 -1.02 11.97
N GLN A 70 -3.32 -1.09 12.06
CA GLN A 70 -4.07 -1.24 13.30
C GLN A 70 -4.48 -2.69 13.57
N SER A 71 -4.22 -3.62 12.65
CA SER A 71 -4.53 -5.03 12.83
C SER A 71 -3.72 -5.66 13.95
N VAL A 72 -4.27 -6.73 14.53
CA VAL A 72 -3.64 -7.54 15.57
C VAL A 72 -2.90 -8.73 14.94
N GLY A 73 -3.51 -9.36 13.93
CA GLY A 73 -2.90 -10.42 13.14
C GLY A 73 -2.52 -9.92 11.74
N TYR A 74 -1.41 -10.42 11.20
CA TYR A 74 -0.91 -10.04 9.88
C TYR A 74 -0.46 -11.26 9.09
N LEU A 75 -0.84 -11.31 7.82
CA LEU A 75 -0.28 -12.25 6.84
C LEU A 75 0.30 -11.46 5.67
N ARG A 76 1.56 -11.76 5.31
CA ARG A 76 2.19 -11.34 4.07
C ARG A 76 2.20 -12.56 3.14
N MET A 77 1.53 -12.45 2.01
CA MET A 77 1.39 -13.52 1.02
C MET A 77 1.98 -13.09 -0.33
N GLY A 78 2.24 -14.07 -1.19
CA GLY A 78 2.93 -13.84 -2.46
C GLY A 78 4.44 -14.00 -2.34
N GLY A 79 5.17 -13.41 -3.28
CA GLY A 79 6.63 -13.55 -3.35
C GLY A 79 7.41 -12.53 -2.54
N GLU A 80 8.74 -12.61 -2.61
CA GLU A 80 9.61 -11.60 -1.99
C GLU A 80 9.59 -10.31 -2.82
N ASP A 81 9.47 -10.42 -4.15
CA ASP A 81 9.46 -9.32 -5.10
C ASP A 81 8.07 -9.07 -5.73
N VAL A 82 7.87 -7.83 -6.20
CA VAL A 82 6.62 -7.42 -6.87
C VAL A 82 6.37 -8.14 -8.19
N LEU A 83 7.39 -8.72 -8.83
CA LEU A 83 7.24 -9.47 -10.08
C LEU A 83 7.08 -10.97 -9.85
N ASP A 84 7.16 -11.44 -8.61
CA ASP A 84 7.12 -12.87 -8.32
C ASP A 84 5.75 -13.47 -8.62
N GLY A 85 5.75 -14.69 -9.15
CA GLY A 85 4.54 -15.45 -9.44
C GLY A 85 3.59 -14.74 -10.41
N ALA A 86 4.11 -13.91 -11.34
CA ALA A 86 3.33 -13.17 -12.33
C ALA A 86 2.35 -14.04 -13.15
N ASP A 87 2.62 -15.35 -13.27
CA ASP A 87 1.81 -16.36 -13.94
C ASP A 87 0.92 -17.20 -12.99
N THR A 88 0.87 -16.84 -11.71
CA THR A 88 0.10 -17.54 -10.68
C THR A 88 -1.23 -16.85 -10.39
N ALA A 89 -2.09 -17.51 -9.60
CA ALA A 89 -3.34 -16.92 -9.13
C ALA A 89 -3.14 -15.78 -8.10
N ARG A 90 -1.93 -15.65 -7.52
CA ARG A 90 -1.60 -14.61 -6.53
C ARG A 90 -0.22 -13.99 -6.82
N PRO A 91 -0.07 -13.22 -7.90
CA PRO A 91 1.19 -12.57 -8.25
C PRO A 91 1.55 -11.42 -7.29
N GLY A 92 2.83 -11.07 -7.17
CA GLY A 92 3.29 -9.93 -6.39
C GLY A 92 3.20 -10.15 -4.88
N VAL A 93 2.82 -9.10 -4.14
CA VAL A 93 2.85 -9.05 -2.67
C VAL A 93 1.51 -8.55 -2.11
N GLU A 94 0.88 -9.37 -1.28
CA GLU A 94 -0.37 -9.05 -0.60
C GLU A 94 -0.16 -9.00 0.92
N TRP A 95 -0.66 -7.95 1.56
CA TRP A 95 -0.81 -7.89 3.02
C TRP A 95 -2.27 -8.01 3.39
N VAL A 96 -2.51 -8.83 4.42
CA VAL A 96 -3.83 -9.02 5.00
C VAL A 96 -3.72 -8.82 6.50
N GLY A 97 -4.54 -7.91 7.02
CA GLY A 97 -4.65 -7.60 8.43
C GLY A 97 -5.95 -8.14 9.01
N TYR A 98 -5.88 -8.63 10.25
CA TYR A 98 -7.00 -9.23 10.98
C TYR A 98 -7.18 -8.54 12.33
N ASP A 99 -8.42 -8.48 12.82
CA ASP A 99 -8.73 -7.99 14.18
C ASP A 99 -8.40 -9.03 15.27
N GLN A 100 -8.12 -10.26 14.88
CA GLN A 100 -7.70 -11.37 15.74
C GLN A 100 -6.49 -12.08 15.14
N VAL A 101 -5.68 -12.74 15.97
CA VAL A 101 -4.64 -13.64 15.49
C VAL A 101 -5.32 -14.94 15.04
N PRO A 102 -5.13 -15.40 13.78
CA PRO A 102 -5.65 -16.71 13.38
C PRO A 102 -5.10 -17.81 14.28
N GLU A 103 -5.96 -18.65 14.82
CA GLU A 103 -5.59 -19.78 15.68
C GLU A 103 -5.26 -21.03 14.84
N GLU A 104 -4.56 -22.00 15.42
CA GLU A 104 -4.28 -23.29 14.75
C GLU A 104 -5.57 -24.00 14.33
N GLN A 105 -6.63 -23.86 15.13
CA GLN A 105 -7.95 -24.41 14.84
C GLN A 105 -8.60 -23.76 13.61
N ASP A 106 -8.37 -22.47 13.35
CA ASP A 106 -8.85 -21.79 12.14
C ASP A 106 -8.24 -22.43 10.87
N VAL A 107 -6.98 -22.86 10.96
CA VAL A 107 -6.28 -23.56 9.87
C VAL A 107 -6.86 -24.96 9.66
N VAL A 108 -7.09 -25.69 10.75
CA VAL A 108 -7.69 -27.05 10.72
C VAL A 108 -9.09 -27.01 10.12
N ASP A 109 -9.89 -26.03 10.50
CA ASP A 109 -11.28 -25.87 10.07
C ASP A 109 -11.42 -25.14 8.73
N GLN A 110 -10.30 -24.74 8.11
CA GLN A 110 -10.26 -23.89 6.92
C GLN A 110 -11.08 -22.60 7.08
N HIS A 111 -11.23 -22.13 8.31
CA HIS A 111 -11.90 -20.89 8.63
C HIS A 111 -10.90 -19.75 8.40
N GLN A 112 -11.16 -18.90 7.42
CA GLN A 112 -10.42 -17.65 7.29
C GLN A 112 -11.26 -16.55 7.92
N PRO A 113 -10.84 -15.97 9.07
CA PRO A 113 -11.55 -14.85 9.64
C PRO A 113 -11.63 -13.71 8.63
N GLU A 114 -12.71 -12.94 8.67
CA GLU A 114 -12.89 -11.82 7.75
C GLU A 114 -11.74 -10.81 7.96
N PRO A 115 -10.99 -10.46 6.90
CA PRO A 115 -9.86 -9.56 7.04
C PRO A 115 -10.34 -8.12 7.28
N ARG A 116 -9.70 -7.44 8.23
CA ARG A 116 -9.90 -6.00 8.50
C ARG A 116 -9.49 -5.16 7.30
N ALA A 117 -8.38 -5.53 6.66
CA ALA A 117 -7.81 -4.81 5.53
C ALA A 117 -7.00 -5.73 4.63
N ARG A 118 -7.06 -5.46 3.32
CA ARG A 118 -6.24 -6.12 2.31
C ARG A 118 -5.61 -5.07 1.40
N LEU A 119 -4.31 -5.17 1.19
CA LEU A 119 -3.56 -4.31 0.29
C LEU A 119 -2.71 -5.21 -0.62
N TRP A 120 -2.78 -5.01 -1.93
CA TRP A 120 -2.09 -5.88 -2.87
C TRP A 120 -1.32 -5.08 -3.92
N VAL A 121 -0.01 -5.26 -3.97
CA VAL A 121 0.85 -4.78 -5.05
C VAL A 121 1.09 -5.94 -6.01
N LEU A 122 0.65 -5.80 -7.27
CA LEU A 122 0.68 -6.88 -8.24
C LEU A 122 1.14 -6.41 -9.62
N PRO A 123 1.92 -7.23 -10.34
CA PRO A 123 2.29 -6.94 -11.71
C PRO A 123 1.09 -7.12 -12.63
N SER A 124 1.05 -6.34 -13.71
CA SER A 124 0.23 -6.65 -14.87
C SER A 124 0.69 -7.97 -15.49
N THR A 125 -0.21 -8.63 -16.23
CA THR A 125 0.08 -9.88 -16.95
C THR A 125 1.18 -9.73 -17.99
N ASP A 126 1.42 -8.51 -18.49
CA ASP A 126 2.53 -8.21 -19.39
C ASP A 126 3.87 -7.95 -18.69
N GLY A 127 3.87 -7.91 -17.34
CA GLY A 127 5.04 -7.67 -16.50
C GLY A 127 5.63 -6.26 -16.61
N ARG A 128 5.00 -5.34 -17.34
CA ARG A 128 5.55 -4.00 -17.62
C ARG A 128 5.06 -2.94 -16.66
N THR A 129 3.87 -3.14 -16.10
CA THR A 129 3.26 -2.23 -15.14
C THR A 129 3.00 -2.94 -13.83
N VAL A 130 2.96 -2.18 -12.75
CA VAL A 130 2.61 -2.69 -11.42
C VAL A 130 1.48 -1.83 -10.88
N GLY A 131 0.44 -2.49 -10.36
CA GLY A 131 -0.73 -1.84 -9.78
C GLY A 131 -0.77 -1.97 -8.26
N LEU A 132 -1.48 -1.05 -7.62
CA LEU A 132 -1.97 -1.20 -6.25
C LEU A 132 -3.45 -1.52 -6.31
N LYS A 133 -3.87 -2.60 -5.64
CA LYS A 133 -5.27 -3.02 -5.53
C LYS A 133 -5.70 -3.06 -4.07
N LEU A 134 -7.00 -2.84 -3.86
CA LEU A 134 -7.67 -2.94 -2.56
C LEU A 134 -8.66 -4.13 -2.61
N PRO A 135 -8.21 -5.39 -2.42
CA PRO A 135 -9.07 -6.55 -2.58
C PRO A 135 -10.31 -6.51 -1.68
N GLY A 136 -11.48 -6.84 -2.24
CA GLY A 136 -12.75 -6.81 -1.51
C GLY A 136 -13.37 -5.42 -1.37
N HIS A 137 -12.75 -4.36 -1.88
CA HIS A 137 -13.34 -3.03 -1.84
C HIS A 137 -14.51 -2.92 -2.85
N PRO A 138 -15.73 -2.53 -2.43
CA PRO A 138 -16.95 -2.63 -3.25
C PRO A 138 -16.98 -1.72 -4.51
N ARG A 139 -16.06 -0.76 -4.60
CA ARG A 139 -15.95 0.18 -5.73
C ARG A 139 -14.85 -0.20 -6.72
N TRP A 140 -13.79 -0.87 -6.28
CA TRP A 140 -12.60 -1.07 -7.09
C TRP A 140 -12.31 -2.56 -7.21
N ASP A 141 -12.80 -3.14 -8.29
CA ASP A 141 -12.48 -4.51 -8.69
C ASP A 141 -11.07 -4.59 -9.31
N ASP A 142 -10.53 -3.47 -9.80
CA ASP A 142 -9.22 -3.33 -10.44
C ASP A 142 -8.22 -2.51 -9.59
N ALA A 143 -7.03 -2.24 -10.14
CA ALA A 143 -6.00 -1.44 -9.50
C ALA A 143 -6.44 0.02 -9.30
N VAL A 144 -6.29 0.54 -8.09
CA VAL A 144 -6.61 1.92 -7.69
C VAL A 144 -5.47 2.91 -7.94
N ALA A 145 -4.27 2.40 -8.18
CA ALA A 145 -3.10 3.19 -8.53
C ALA A 145 -2.17 2.41 -9.45
N GLN A 146 -1.43 3.14 -10.28
CA GLN A 146 -0.35 2.60 -11.09
C GLN A 146 0.99 3.13 -10.59
N PHE A 147 1.93 2.22 -10.33
CA PHE A 147 3.29 2.61 -9.98
C PHE A 147 4.01 3.19 -11.21
N VAL A 148 4.87 4.20 -10.97
CA VAL A 148 5.61 4.86 -12.05
C VAL A 148 6.56 3.90 -12.76
N ASP A 149 7.13 2.95 -12.01
CA ASP A 149 7.95 1.85 -12.50
C ASP A 149 8.03 0.73 -11.45
N VAL A 150 8.71 -0.37 -11.81
CA VAL A 150 8.93 -1.53 -10.92
C VAL A 150 9.78 -1.16 -9.70
N ALA A 151 10.74 -0.24 -9.82
CA ALA A 151 11.61 0.16 -8.71
C ALA A 151 10.84 0.97 -7.64
N ALA A 152 9.88 1.79 -8.08
CA ALA A 152 8.94 2.50 -7.23
C ALA A 152 7.99 1.53 -6.53
N ALA A 153 7.46 0.52 -7.23
CA ALA A 153 6.66 -0.53 -6.62
C ALA A 153 7.44 -1.29 -5.53
N ARG A 154 8.67 -1.73 -5.83
CA ARG A 154 9.55 -2.39 -4.85
C ARG A 154 9.84 -1.51 -3.63
N ALA A 155 10.00 -0.22 -3.84
CA ALA A 155 10.20 0.72 -2.74
C ALA A 155 8.96 0.90 -1.88
N ALA A 156 7.77 0.92 -2.50
CA ALA A 156 6.51 0.94 -1.77
C ALA A 156 6.34 -0.34 -0.93
N VAL A 157 6.64 -1.52 -1.51
CA VAL A 157 6.60 -2.80 -0.78
C VAL A 157 7.52 -2.77 0.42
N ARG A 158 8.78 -2.36 0.24
CA ARG A 158 9.72 -2.21 1.37
C ARG A 158 9.20 -1.25 2.45
N ALA A 159 8.65 -0.10 2.06
CA ALA A 159 8.08 0.85 3.00
C ALA A 159 6.88 0.25 3.78
N VAL A 160 5.99 -0.48 3.10
CA VAL A 160 4.85 -1.14 3.76
C VAL A 160 5.32 -2.28 4.68
N ASP A 161 6.28 -3.10 4.24
CA ASP A 161 6.89 -4.15 5.08
C ASP A 161 7.55 -3.56 6.33
N GLU A 162 8.25 -2.43 6.22
CA GLU A 162 8.83 -1.71 7.35
C GLU A 162 7.75 -1.20 8.33
N LEU A 163 6.64 -0.63 7.81
CA LEU A 163 5.53 -0.14 8.64
C LEU A 163 4.81 -1.29 9.36
N VAL A 164 4.48 -2.35 8.65
CA VAL A 164 3.81 -3.54 9.20
C VAL A 164 4.71 -4.23 10.23
N GLY A 165 6.00 -4.42 9.91
CA GLY A 165 6.97 -4.98 10.84
C GLY A 165 7.18 -4.13 12.10
N ALA A 166 7.03 -2.82 12.01
CA ALA A 166 7.06 -1.93 13.17
C ALA A 166 5.75 -1.94 13.97
N ALA A 167 4.60 -2.16 13.32
CA ALA A 167 3.30 -2.27 13.97
C ALA A 167 3.18 -3.57 14.78
N GLY A 168 3.58 -4.71 14.20
CA GLY A 168 3.51 -6.02 14.87
C GLY A 168 4.49 -6.23 16.03
N ARG A 169 5.42 -5.30 16.27
CA ARG A 169 6.33 -5.31 17.44
C ARG A 169 5.79 -4.54 18.65
N ARG A 170 4.63 -3.89 18.53
CA ARG A 170 3.99 -3.13 19.62
C ARG A 170 3.11 -4.03 20.47
#